data_AF-A0A497KYD5-F1
#
_entry.id   AF-A0A497KYD5-F1
#
_cell.length_a   1.000
_cell.length_b   1.000
_cell.length_c   1.000
_cell.angle_alpha   90.00
_cell.angle_beta   90.00
_cell.angle_gamma   90.00
#
_symmetry.space_group_name_H-M   'P 1'
#
loop_
_entity.id
_entity.type
_entity.pdbx_description
1 polymer ?
#
loop_
_entity_poly.entity_id
_entity_poly.type
_entity_poly.pdbx_seq_one_letter_code
_entity_poly.pdbx_strand_id
1 'polypeptide(L)' 'KSIYFLHSIGLDYVSCSPYRIPVARLAAARAALEEEMEKKD' A
#
# COMPACT_ATOMS: atom_id res chain seq x y z
N LYS A 1 -9.87 3.59 6.93
CA LYS A 1 -8.70 4.20 6.24
C LYS A 1 -8.05 3.11 5.37
N SER A 2 -7.75 3.40 4.10
CA SER A 2 -7.25 2.44 3.09
C SER A 2 -5.72 2.38 3.04
N ILE A 3 -5.16 1.26 2.57
CA ILE A 3 -3.70 1.09 2.38
C ILE A 3 -3.12 2.10 1.38
N TYR A 4 -3.86 2.41 0.30
CA TYR A 4 -3.49 3.43 -0.68
C TYR A 4 -3.25 4.80 -0.05
N PHE A 5 -4.16 5.25 0.82
CA PHE A 5 -4.00 6.52 1.52
C PHE A 5 -2.81 6.51 2.49
N LEU A 6 -2.57 5.39 3.18
CA LEU A 6 -1.43 5.25 4.09
C LEU A 6 -0.10 5.29 3.32
N HIS A 7 -0.06 4.67 2.15
CA HIS A 7 1.10 4.68 1.27
C HIS A 7 1.35 6.09 0.69
N SER A 8 0.30 6.80 0.25
CA SER A 8 0.43 8.14 -0.32
C SER A 8 0.95 9.20 0.65
N ILE A 9 0.81 8.98 1.97
CA ILE A 9 1.37 9.85 3.01
C ILE A 9 2.74 9.39 3.50
N GLY A 10 3.33 8.36 2.87
CA GLY A 10 4.69 7.89 3.14
C GLY A 10 4.83 6.99 4.37
N LEU A 11 3.82 6.20 4.74
CA LEU A 11 4.00 5.19 5.80
C LEU A 11 4.65 3.92 5.25
N ASP A 12 5.78 3.54 5.84
CA ASP A 12 6.49 2.29 5.53
C ASP A 12 5.93 1.06 6.26
N TYR A 13 5.03 1.26 7.23
CA TYR A 13 4.51 0.18 8.07
C TYR A 13 3.01 0.33 8.36
N VAL A 14 2.29 -0.79 8.27
CA VAL A 14 0.87 -0.89 8.63
C VAL A 14 0.62 -2.14 9.46
N SER A 15 -0.13 -1.98 10.55
CA SER A 15 -0.64 -3.10 11.36
C SER A 15 -2.10 -3.41 11.00
N CYS A 16 -2.42 -4.69 10.87
CA CYS A 16 -3.79 -5.16 10.66
C CYS A 16 -4.00 -6.54 11.30
N SER A 17 -5.27 -6.89 11.52
CA SER A 17 -5.64 -8.21 12.05
C SER A 17 -5.08 -9.34 11.17
N PRO A 18 -4.68 -10.50 11.75
CA PRO A 18 -3.96 -11.56 11.01
C PRO A 18 -4.62 -12.01 9.70
N TYR A 19 -5.96 -12.12 9.70
CA TYR A 19 -6.72 -12.52 8.52
C TYR A 19 -6.69 -11.51 7.36
N ARG A 20 -6.28 -10.25 7.61
CA ARG A 20 -6.14 -9.20 6.59
C ARG A 20 -4.72 -9.07 6.03
N ILE A 21 -3.74 -9.76 6.61
CA ILE A 21 -2.34 -9.65 6.17
C ILE A 21 -2.18 -9.94 4.66
N PRO A 22 -2.80 -10.99 4.08
CA PRO A 22 -2.66 -11.25 2.64
C PRO A 22 -3.24 -10.12 1.77
N VAL A 23 -4.42 -9.59 2.16
CA VAL A 23 -5.09 -8.50 1.44
C VAL A 23 -4.30 -7.20 1.56
N ALA A 24 -3.80 -6.88 2.76
CA ALA A 24 -3.00 -5.69 3.00
C ALA A 24 -1.70 -5.71 2.18
N ARG A 25 -1.05 -6.88 2.08
CA ARG A 25 0.17 -7.05 1.26
C ARG A 25 -0.11 -6.84 -0.23
N LEU A 26 -1.21 -7.40 -0.75
CA LEU A 26 -1.61 -7.20 -2.15
C LEU A 26 -1.92 -5.72 -2.44
N ALA A 27 -2.66 -5.06 -1.53
CA ALA A 27 -2.98 -3.64 -1.68
C ALA A 27 -1.72 -2.75 -1.62
N ALA A 28 -0.77 -3.06 -0.73
CA ALA A 28 0.50 -2.34 -0.64
C ALA A 28 1.33 -2.52 -1.93
N ALA A 29 1.38 -3.72 -2.49
CA ALA A 29 2.08 -3.98 -3.75
C ALA A 29 1.47 -3.19 -4.92
N ARG A 30 0.13 -3.11 -5.01
CA ARG A 30 -0.54 -2.29 -6.03
C ARG A 30 -0.23 -0.81 -5.87
N ALA A 31 -0.31 -0.29 -4.64
CA ALA A 31 -0.02 1.11 -4.37
C ALA A 31 1.42 1.49 -4.78
N ALA A 32 2.40 0.64 -4.46
CA ALA A 32 3.79 0.85 -4.87
C ALA A 32 3.99 0.78 -6.39
N LEU A 33 3.28 -0.11 -7.09
CA LEU A 33 3.33 -0.18 -8.56
C LEU A 33 2.73 1.06 -9.23
N GLU A 34 1.61 1.56 -8.70
CA GLU A 34 0.98 2.80 -9.19
C GLU A 34 1.92 4.00 -8.99
N GLU A 35 2.57 4.11 -7.81
CA GLU A 35 3.57 5.14 -7.54
C GLU A 35 4.78 5.05 -8.49
N GLU A 36 5.28 3.85 -8.77
CA GLU A 36 6.36 3.62 -9.74
C GLU A 36 5.95 3.98 -11.18
N MET A 37 4.69 3.75 -11.56
CA MET A 37 4.17 4.17 -12.86
C MET A 37 4.08 5.70 -12.97
N GLU A 38 3.63 6.39 -11.92
CA GLU A 38 3.57 7.87 -11.89
C GLU A 38 4.95 8.54 -11.96
N LYS A 39 5.99 7.91 -11.38
CA LYS A 39 7.37 8.42 -11.45
C LYS A 39 8.03 8.24 -12.82
N LYS A 40 7.42 7.47 -13.72
CA LYS A 40 8.00 7.12 -15.02
C LYS A 40 7.55 8.04 -16.16
N ASP A 41 6.69 9.01 -15.87
CA ASP A 41 6.31 10.13 -16.73
C ASP A 41 7.12 11.40 -16.41
#